data_AF-A0A661Z6L0-F1
#
_entry.id   AF-A0A661Z6L0-F1
#
_cell.length_a   1.000
_cell.length_b   1.000
_cell.length_c   1.000
_cell.angle_alpha   90.00
_cell.angle_beta   90.00
_cell.angle_gamma   90.00
#
_symmetry.space_group_name_H-M   'P 1'
#
loop_
_entity.id
_entity.type
_entity.pdbx_description
1 polymer ?
#
loop_
_entity_poly.entity_id
_entity_poly.type
_entity_poly.pdbx_seq_one_letter_code
_entity_poly.pdbx_strand_id
1 'polypeptide(L)'
;MENWKDRTELLLNKEGIDKLKNAKVLVVGLGGVGSYSAEMLCRAGVGSLHIIDADTIHPSNRNRQLLALISTNGQSKAMLMKERLLDINPELNIKAEEIFLRDELTELLLDQGFDFIIDAIDSLTPKILLIAAALKREIPIISSMGSGGKTNPAKIRIADFSETYNDKLARMLRKKMHKMGIYSGFKVVFSSEKTNPDAIKFVDDELNKKTTVGTISYMPPLFGSFMAAEVIRIISGVKEFENHRVI
;
A
#
# COMPACT_ATOMS: atom_id res chain seq x y z
N MET A 1 25.21 -21.27 2.74
CA MET A 1 24.80 -19.87 2.94
C MET A 1 23.62 -19.88 3.88
N GLU A 2 23.62 -19.02 4.89
CA GLU A 2 22.48 -18.84 5.78
C GLU A 2 21.30 -18.29 4.95
N ASN A 3 20.16 -18.98 4.94
CA ASN A 3 18.99 -18.54 4.19
C ASN A 3 18.22 -17.54 5.06
N TRP A 4 18.29 -16.27 4.70
CA TRP A 4 17.68 -15.17 5.46
C TRP A 4 16.14 -15.28 5.60
N LYS A 5 15.51 -16.20 4.85
CA LYS A 5 14.07 -16.49 4.89
C LYS A 5 13.69 -17.67 5.79
N ASP A 6 14.64 -18.35 6.44
CA ASP A 6 14.37 -19.58 7.21
C ASP A 6 13.26 -19.39 8.27
N ARG A 7 13.26 -18.26 8.98
CA ARG A 7 12.21 -17.96 9.98
C ARG A 7 10.83 -17.72 9.35
N THR A 8 10.79 -17.13 8.16
CA THR A 8 9.54 -16.94 7.42
C THR A 8 9.02 -18.28 6.90
N GLU A 9 9.91 -19.16 6.43
CA GLU A 9 9.55 -20.51 5.97
C GLU A 9 8.96 -21.38 7.10
N LEU A 10 9.46 -21.26 8.33
CA LEU A 10 8.85 -21.94 9.49
C LEU A 10 7.38 -21.55 9.70
N LEU A 11 7.00 -20.31 9.36
CA LEU A 11 5.63 -19.80 9.53
C LEU A 11 4.75 -20.10 8.31
N LEU A 12 5.29 -19.93 7.10
CA LEU A 12 4.54 -19.99 5.85
C LEU A 12 4.63 -21.34 5.14
N ASN A 13 5.49 -22.24 5.61
CA ASN A 13 5.94 -23.47 4.95
C ASN A 13 6.61 -23.21 3.57
N LYS A 14 7.24 -24.26 3.03
CA LYS A 14 7.94 -24.20 1.76
C LYS A 14 7.03 -23.83 0.58
N GLU A 15 5.81 -24.36 0.56
CA GLU A 15 4.82 -24.05 -0.49
C GLU A 15 4.43 -22.56 -0.47
N GLY A 16 4.22 -21.99 0.71
CA GLY A 16 3.91 -20.57 0.87
C GLY A 16 5.05 -19.66 0.41
N ILE A 17 6.29 -20.03 0.72
CA ILE A 17 7.49 -19.33 0.22
C ILE A 17 7.61 -19.44 -1.30
N ASP A 18 7.38 -20.62 -1.88
CA ASP A 18 7.44 -20.81 -3.33
C ASP A 18 6.37 -20.00 -4.05
N LYS A 19 5.15 -19.88 -3.49
CA LYS A 19 4.11 -18.99 -4.03
C LYS A 19 4.53 -17.53 -4.01
N LEU A 20 5.08 -17.04 -2.89
CA LEU A 20 5.57 -15.66 -2.79
C LEU A 20 6.70 -15.39 -3.78
N LYS A 21 7.66 -16.32 -3.89
CA LYS A 21 8.79 -16.21 -4.82
C LYS A 21 8.34 -16.09 -6.28
N ASN A 22 7.24 -16.75 -6.66
CA ASN A 22 6.72 -16.70 -8.02
C ASN A 22 5.74 -15.54 -8.26
N ALA A 23 5.34 -14.81 -7.22
CA ALA A 23 4.36 -13.73 -7.32
C ALA A 23 4.98 -12.41 -7.83
N LYS A 24 4.17 -11.66 -8.57
CA LYS A 24 4.43 -10.33 -9.10
C LYS A 24 3.41 -9.33 -8.56
N VAL A 25 3.85 -8.45 -7.68
CA VAL A 25 3.01 -7.45 -7.01
C VAL A 25 3.31 -6.04 -7.50
N LEU A 26 2.25 -5.29 -7.83
CA LEU A 26 2.32 -3.86 -8.12
C LEU A 26 2.09 -3.05 -6.84
N VAL A 27 2.95 -2.08 -6.55
CA VAL A 27 2.75 -1.11 -5.46
C VAL A 27 2.75 0.31 -6.04
N VAL A 28 1.64 1.02 -5.90
CA VAL A 28 1.50 2.39 -6.40
C VAL A 28 1.40 3.38 -5.25
N GLY A 29 2.29 4.37 -5.25
CA GLY A 29 2.52 5.29 -4.15
C GLY A 29 3.52 4.70 -3.15
N LEU A 30 4.60 5.42 -2.90
CA LEU A 30 5.72 5.09 -2.00
C LEU A 30 5.89 6.16 -0.91
N GLY A 31 4.77 6.78 -0.54
CA GLY A 31 4.67 7.62 0.67
C GLY A 31 4.64 6.78 1.95
N GLY A 32 4.05 7.32 3.02
CA GLY A 32 4.10 6.73 4.36
C GLY A 32 3.39 5.38 4.52
N VAL A 33 2.67 4.93 3.50
CA VAL A 33 1.95 3.65 3.49
C VAL A 33 2.65 2.66 2.56
N GLY A 34 2.79 3.00 1.28
CA GLY A 34 3.28 2.06 0.29
C GLY A 34 4.76 1.73 0.40
N SER A 35 5.61 2.64 0.90
CA SER A 35 7.02 2.31 1.15
C SER A 35 7.17 1.17 2.16
N TYR A 36 6.37 1.19 3.23
CA TYR A 36 6.34 0.11 4.22
C TYR A 36 5.72 -1.16 3.66
N SER A 37 4.72 -1.04 2.78
CA SER A 37 4.13 -2.20 2.12
C SER A 37 5.16 -2.93 1.25
N ALA A 38 5.87 -2.19 0.40
CA ALA A 38 6.91 -2.75 -0.48
C ALA A 38 8.08 -3.36 0.31
N GLU A 39 8.51 -2.72 1.40
CA GLU A 39 9.52 -3.26 2.34
C GLU A 39 9.08 -4.64 2.89
N MET A 40 7.84 -4.73 3.38
CA MET A 40 7.32 -5.97 3.99
C MET A 40 7.15 -7.09 2.95
N LEU A 41 6.68 -6.77 1.74
CA LEU A 41 6.59 -7.74 0.63
C LEU A 41 7.97 -8.31 0.27
N CYS A 42 8.98 -7.46 0.12
CA CYS A 42 10.34 -7.90 -0.16
C CYS A 42 10.87 -8.80 0.97
N ARG A 43 10.71 -8.38 2.24
CA ARG A 43 11.14 -9.16 3.42
C ARG A 43 10.40 -10.49 3.57
N ALA A 44 9.18 -10.61 3.05
CA ALA A 44 8.43 -11.86 3.01
C ALA A 44 8.91 -12.81 1.90
N GLY A 45 9.73 -12.33 0.96
CA GLY A 45 10.26 -13.13 -0.15
C GLY A 45 9.41 -13.07 -1.42
N VAL A 46 8.61 -12.02 -1.62
CA VAL A 46 7.98 -11.77 -2.93
C VAL A 46 9.06 -11.63 -3.99
N GLY A 47 8.97 -12.40 -5.08
CA GLY A 47 10.05 -12.48 -6.07
C GLY A 47 10.04 -11.38 -7.12
N SER A 48 8.88 -10.79 -7.42
CA SER A 48 8.78 -9.68 -8.36
C SER A 48 7.98 -8.51 -7.79
N LEU A 49 8.58 -7.31 -7.81
CA LEU A 49 7.91 -6.07 -7.43
C LEU A 49 7.96 -5.06 -8.57
N HIS A 50 6.81 -4.47 -8.88
CA HIS A 50 6.75 -3.25 -9.68
C HIS A 50 6.31 -2.11 -8.78
N ILE A 51 7.16 -1.10 -8.61
CA ILE A 51 6.91 0.02 -7.72
C ILE A 51 6.81 1.34 -8.50
N ILE A 52 5.81 2.15 -8.19
CA ILE A 52 5.52 3.41 -8.90
C ILE A 52 5.31 4.55 -7.91
N ASP A 53 6.07 5.63 -8.06
CA ASP A 53 5.83 6.91 -7.40
C ASP A 53 6.55 8.03 -8.19
N ALA A 54 5.85 9.13 -8.48
CA ALA A 54 6.40 10.27 -9.24
C ALA A 54 7.08 11.33 -8.37
N ASP A 55 6.94 11.25 -7.04
CA ASP A 55 7.42 12.25 -6.12
C ASP A 55 8.87 12.01 -5.69
N THR A 56 9.49 13.07 -5.19
CA THR A 56 10.76 13.04 -4.46
C THR A 56 10.54 13.18 -2.95
N ILE A 57 11.59 12.90 -2.17
CA ILE A 57 11.57 13.07 -0.72
C ILE A 57 11.57 14.55 -0.34
N HIS A 58 10.59 14.96 0.47
CA HIS A 58 10.53 16.29 1.07
C HIS A 58 10.83 16.26 2.58
N PRO A 59 11.38 17.34 3.17
CA PRO A 59 11.65 17.40 4.62
C PRO A 59 10.43 17.13 5.51
N SER A 60 9.22 17.49 5.03
CA SER A 60 7.93 17.25 5.72
C SER A 60 7.48 15.78 5.68
N ASN A 61 8.19 14.91 4.97
CA ASN A 61 7.91 13.48 4.88
C ASN A 61 8.54 12.69 6.05
N ARG A 62 9.57 13.24 6.69
CA ARG A 62 10.36 12.58 7.75
C ARG A 62 9.55 12.10 8.95
N ASN A 63 8.37 12.70 9.20
CA ASN A 63 7.53 12.27 10.31
C ASN A 63 6.91 10.87 10.11
N ARG A 64 6.84 10.34 8.88
CA ARG A 64 6.01 9.16 8.56
C ARG A 64 6.41 8.32 7.34
N GLN A 65 7.42 8.71 6.57
CA GLN A 65 7.82 7.99 5.36
C GLN A 65 9.16 7.29 5.56
N LEU A 66 9.22 6.00 5.18
CA LEU A 66 10.36 5.12 5.46
C LEU A 66 11.69 5.66 4.91
N LEU A 67 11.65 6.21 3.70
CA LEU A 67 12.83 6.67 2.97
C LEU A 67 13.24 8.11 3.29
N ALA A 68 12.43 8.84 4.08
CA ALA A 68 12.64 10.26 4.30
C ALA A 68 13.67 10.50 5.42
N LEU A 69 14.88 10.83 5.02
CA LEU A 69 16.02 11.16 5.87
C LEU A 69 16.56 12.53 5.47
N ILE A 70 17.45 13.11 6.29
CA ILE A 70 18.15 14.34 5.90
C ILE A 70 18.99 14.10 4.63
N SER A 71 19.65 12.94 4.56
CA SER A 71 20.53 12.53 3.47
C SER A 71 19.82 12.23 2.15
N THR A 72 18.50 11.99 2.19
CA THR A 72 17.73 11.56 1.02
C THR A 72 16.81 12.64 0.46
N ASN A 73 16.85 13.87 1.01
CA ASN A 73 16.03 14.98 0.55
C ASN A 73 16.25 15.27 -0.96
N GLY A 74 15.16 15.45 -1.70
CA GLY A 74 15.16 15.74 -3.13
C GLY A 74 15.39 14.52 -4.03
N GLN A 75 15.71 13.35 -3.46
CA GLN A 75 15.88 12.12 -4.25
C GLN A 75 14.53 11.47 -4.56
N SER A 76 14.48 10.73 -5.66
CA SER A 76 13.29 9.98 -6.10
C SER A 76 12.90 8.89 -5.09
N LYS A 77 11.61 8.85 -4.72
CA LYS A 77 11.08 7.80 -3.84
C LYS A 77 11.17 6.42 -4.51
N ALA A 78 10.84 6.33 -5.79
CA ALA A 78 10.84 5.08 -6.54
C ALA A 78 12.25 4.48 -6.62
N MET A 79 13.25 5.30 -6.96
CA MET A 79 14.62 4.83 -7.11
C MET A 79 15.27 4.48 -5.76
N LEU A 80 15.04 5.30 -4.72
CA LEU A 80 15.51 4.97 -3.38
C LEU A 80 14.90 3.69 -2.82
N MET A 81 13.61 3.48 -3.07
CA MET A 81 12.96 2.24 -2.65
C MET A 81 13.58 1.05 -3.39
N LYS A 82 13.84 1.17 -4.69
CA LYS A 82 14.48 0.10 -5.48
C LYS A 82 15.84 -0.29 -4.90
N GLU A 83 16.70 0.69 -4.64
CA GLU A 83 18.04 0.47 -4.07
C GLU A 83 17.94 -0.23 -2.72
N ARG A 84 17.06 0.27 -1.84
CA ARG A 84 16.82 -0.32 -0.52
C ARG A 84 16.33 -1.76 -0.60
N LEU A 85 15.43 -2.07 -1.52
CA LEU A 85 14.87 -3.42 -1.66
C LEU A 85 15.89 -4.41 -2.21
N LEU A 86 16.77 -3.98 -3.10
CA LEU A 86 17.87 -4.80 -3.61
C LEU A 86 18.93 -5.07 -2.55
N ASP A 87 19.14 -4.15 -1.62
CA ASP A 87 20.00 -4.37 -0.45
C ASP A 87 19.42 -5.42 0.52
N ILE A 88 18.09 -5.53 0.59
CA ILE A 88 17.39 -6.58 1.36
C ILE A 88 17.42 -7.92 0.63
N ASN A 89 17.09 -7.93 -0.66
CA ASN A 89 17.00 -9.13 -1.48
C ASN A 89 17.62 -8.86 -2.86
N PRO A 90 18.91 -9.19 -3.06
CA PRO A 90 19.58 -9.00 -4.35
C PRO A 90 18.98 -9.81 -5.50
N GLU A 91 18.20 -10.86 -5.20
CA GLU A 91 17.51 -11.70 -6.20
C GLU A 91 16.13 -11.14 -6.61
N LEU A 92 15.68 -10.04 -5.99
CA LEU A 92 14.38 -9.45 -6.30
C LEU A 92 14.35 -8.93 -7.74
N ASN A 93 13.39 -9.41 -8.53
CA ASN A 93 13.08 -8.83 -9.83
C ASN A 93 12.26 -7.55 -9.63
N ILE A 94 12.91 -6.38 -9.70
CA ILE A 94 12.28 -5.10 -9.40
C ILE A 94 12.31 -4.11 -10.56
N LYS A 95 11.12 -3.63 -10.92
CA LYS A 95 10.92 -2.47 -11.80
C LYS A 95 10.47 -1.28 -10.97
N ALA A 96 11.09 -0.12 -11.18
CA ALA A 96 10.70 1.13 -10.54
C ALA A 96 10.46 2.20 -11.61
N GLU A 97 9.34 2.90 -11.55
CA GLU A 97 8.99 3.96 -12.51
C GLU A 97 8.54 5.25 -11.78
N GLU A 98 9.09 6.38 -12.24
CA GLU A 98 8.77 7.72 -11.74
C GLU A 98 7.58 8.32 -12.50
N ILE A 99 6.45 7.62 -12.48
CA ILE A 99 5.28 7.97 -13.29
C ILE A 99 4.10 8.41 -12.43
N PHE A 100 3.41 9.45 -12.89
CA PHE A 100 2.11 9.83 -12.36
C PHE A 100 1.03 9.12 -13.16
N LEU A 101 0.22 8.28 -12.51
CA LEU A 101 -0.83 7.53 -13.19
C LEU A 101 -1.88 8.44 -13.83
N ARG A 102 -2.19 8.15 -15.10
CA ARG A 102 -3.24 8.76 -15.93
C ARG A 102 -3.92 7.66 -16.74
N ASP A 103 -5.15 7.89 -17.19
CA ASP A 103 -6.06 6.88 -17.78
C ASP A 103 -5.35 5.87 -18.71
N GLU A 104 -4.80 6.31 -19.83
CA GLU A 104 -4.15 5.41 -20.82
C GLU A 104 -2.92 4.68 -20.25
N LEU A 105 -2.11 5.39 -19.45
CA LEU A 105 -0.91 4.82 -18.86
C LEU A 105 -1.26 3.76 -17.80
N THR A 106 -2.35 3.94 -17.06
CA THR A 106 -2.84 2.96 -16.09
C THR A 106 -3.30 1.67 -16.77
N GLU A 107 -4.02 1.77 -17.89
CA GLU A 107 -4.45 0.58 -18.64
C GLU A 107 -3.24 -0.19 -19.20
N LEU A 108 -2.30 0.50 -19.86
CA LEU A 108 -1.06 -0.11 -20.38
C LEU A 108 -0.18 -0.72 -19.29
N LEU A 109 -0.16 -0.11 -18.11
CA LEU A 109 0.55 -0.66 -16.96
C LEU A 109 -0.05 -2.01 -16.55
N LEU A 110 -1.36 -2.08 -16.38
CA LEU A 110 -2.02 -3.30 -15.89
C LEU A 110 -2.04 -4.44 -16.90
N ASP A 111 -1.88 -4.15 -18.20
CA ASP A 111 -1.72 -5.17 -19.25
C ASP A 111 -0.42 -5.99 -19.11
N GLN A 112 0.53 -5.54 -18.27
CA GLN A 112 1.74 -6.31 -17.95
C GLN A 112 1.48 -7.55 -17.08
N GLY A 113 0.27 -7.69 -16.51
CA GLY A 113 -0.10 -8.79 -15.62
C GLY A 113 0.52 -8.70 -14.22
N PHE A 114 -0.31 -8.82 -13.18
CA PHE A 114 0.08 -8.82 -11.77
C PHE A 114 -0.81 -9.79 -11.00
N ASP A 115 -0.23 -10.46 -10.00
CA ASP A 115 -0.98 -11.34 -9.09
C ASP A 115 -1.72 -10.54 -8.01
N PHE A 116 -1.22 -9.33 -7.70
CA PHE A 116 -1.84 -8.43 -6.73
C PHE A 116 -1.43 -6.98 -6.95
N ILE A 117 -2.32 -6.05 -6.56
CA ILE A 117 -2.05 -4.61 -6.54
C ILE A 117 -2.23 -4.05 -5.12
N ILE A 118 -1.24 -3.27 -4.67
CA ILE A 118 -1.32 -2.40 -3.50
C ILE A 118 -1.47 -0.96 -3.97
N ASP A 119 -2.61 -0.35 -3.65
CA ASP A 119 -2.90 1.05 -3.93
C ASP A 119 -2.72 1.91 -2.67
N ALA A 120 -1.59 2.61 -2.62
CA ALA A 120 -1.22 3.58 -1.58
C ALA A 120 -1.27 5.03 -2.08
N ILE A 121 -1.99 5.31 -3.17
CA ILE A 121 -2.18 6.65 -3.74
C ILE A 121 -2.99 7.51 -2.77
N ASP A 122 -2.66 8.78 -2.59
CA ASP A 122 -3.39 9.71 -1.71
C ASP A 122 -4.36 10.65 -2.47
N SER A 123 -4.19 10.79 -3.79
CA SER A 123 -5.06 11.57 -4.66
C SER A 123 -6.21 10.74 -5.24
N LEU A 124 -7.41 11.33 -5.27
CA LEU A 124 -8.65 10.60 -5.54
C LEU A 124 -8.75 10.08 -6.99
N THR A 125 -8.40 10.90 -7.98
CA THR A 125 -8.58 10.56 -9.40
C THR A 125 -7.72 9.36 -9.82
N PRO A 126 -6.38 9.37 -9.67
CA PRO A 126 -5.55 8.21 -10.02
C PRO A 126 -5.89 6.95 -9.21
N LYS A 127 -6.35 7.11 -7.95
CA LYS A 127 -6.88 6.00 -7.15
C LYS A 127 -8.10 5.34 -7.82
N ILE A 128 -9.07 6.13 -8.26
CA ILE A 128 -10.27 5.61 -8.94
C ILE A 128 -9.88 4.86 -10.21
N LEU A 129 -8.98 5.44 -11.03
CA LEU A 129 -8.54 4.86 -12.29
C LEU A 129 -7.86 3.50 -12.06
N LEU A 130 -6.92 3.44 -11.11
CA LEU A 130 -6.22 2.21 -10.78
C LEU A 130 -7.19 1.11 -10.31
N ILE A 131 -8.11 1.43 -9.40
CA ILE A 131 -9.07 0.46 -8.89
C ILE A 131 -10.03 -0.02 -9.99
N ALA A 132 -10.58 0.90 -10.79
CA ALA A 132 -11.48 0.52 -11.88
C ALA A 132 -10.79 -0.38 -12.92
N ALA A 133 -9.56 -0.03 -13.30
CA ALA A 133 -8.77 -0.80 -14.26
C ALA A 133 -8.35 -2.17 -13.72
N ALA A 134 -8.07 -2.29 -12.41
CA ALA A 134 -7.79 -3.54 -11.73
C ALA A 134 -9.01 -4.46 -11.70
N LEU A 135 -10.16 -3.94 -11.29
CA LEU A 135 -11.42 -4.69 -11.23
C LEU A 135 -11.87 -5.19 -12.61
N LYS A 136 -11.72 -4.36 -13.64
CA LYS A 136 -12.01 -4.74 -15.04
C LYS A 136 -11.18 -5.94 -15.52
N ARG A 137 -9.97 -6.11 -14.98
CA ARG A 137 -9.04 -7.21 -15.31
C ARG A 137 -9.07 -8.35 -14.30
N GLU A 138 -9.97 -8.28 -13.32
CA GLU A 138 -10.06 -9.25 -12.22
C GLU A 138 -8.74 -9.40 -11.44
N ILE A 139 -7.90 -8.36 -11.42
CA ILE A 139 -6.66 -8.37 -10.64
C ILE A 139 -7.00 -8.02 -9.19
N PRO A 140 -6.66 -8.88 -8.20
CA PRO A 140 -6.89 -8.59 -6.80
C PRO A 140 -6.18 -7.29 -6.38
N ILE A 141 -6.91 -6.43 -5.68
CA ILE A 141 -6.41 -5.13 -5.23
C ILE A 141 -6.78 -4.88 -3.76
N ILE A 142 -5.83 -4.33 -3.01
CA ILE A 142 -6.05 -3.72 -1.70
C ILE A 142 -5.68 -2.24 -1.74
N SER A 143 -6.58 -1.38 -1.23
CA SER A 143 -6.40 0.07 -1.26
C SER A 143 -6.35 0.70 0.13
N SER A 144 -5.39 1.60 0.36
CA SER A 144 -5.32 2.39 1.58
C SER A 144 -6.31 3.56 1.53
N MET A 145 -7.12 3.70 2.57
CA MET A 145 -7.91 4.90 2.83
C MET A 145 -7.08 5.93 3.63
N GLY A 146 -7.72 6.94 4.21
CA GLY A 146 -7.02 8.03 4.90
C GLY A 146 -6.40 7.58 6.23
N SER A 147 -5.07 7.51 6.32
CA SER A 147 -4.35 7.21 7.57
C SER A 147 -4.11 8.45 8.46
N GLY A 148 -4.33 9.66 7.93
CA GLY A 148 -4.16 10.91 8.66
C GLY A 148 -5.30 11.26 9.61
N GLY A 149 -5.00 12.09 10.61
CA GLY A 149 -5.94 12.63 11.59
C GLY A 149 -6.45 11.58 12.59
N LYS A 150 -5.66 10.52 12.77
CA LYS A 150 -5.95 9.32 13.56
C LYS A 150 -4.73 8.97 14.40
N THR A 151 -4.94 8.38 15.56
CA THR A 151 -3.87 8.00 16.49
C THR A 151 -4.08 6.63 17.15
N ASN A 152 -5.24 6.00 17.01
CA ASN A 152 -5.51 4.71 17.65
C ASN A 152 -5.26 3.53 16.68
N PRO A 153 -4.14 2.80 16.81
CA PRO A 153 -3.82 1.70 15.92
C PRO A 153 -4.78 0.50 16.06
N ALA A 154 -5.40 0.31 17.23
CA ALA A 154 -6.36 -0.78 17.46
C ALA A 154 -7.66 -0.61 16.66
N LYS A 155 -7.87 0.55 16.04
CA LYS A 155 -9.05 0.84 15.20
C LYS A 155 -8.82 0.59 13.71
N ILE A 156 -7.62 0.18 13.30
CA ILE A 156 -7.29 -0.20 11.92
C ILE A 156 -8.00 -1.51 11.58
N ARG A 157 -8.61 -1.57 10.39
CA ARG A 157 -9.36 -2.73 9.92
C ARG A 157 -9.12 -2.94 8.43
N ILE A 158 -9.14 -4.21 8.03
CA ILE A 158 -9.30 -4.65 6.65
C ILE A 158 -10.77 -4.99 6.47
N ALA A 159 -11.40 -4.49 5.41
CA ALA A 159 -12.79 -4.79 5.07
C ALA A 159 -13.00 -4.61 3.56
N ASP A 160 -14.18 -5.00 3.06
CA ASP A 160 -14.61 -4.53 1.74
C ASP A 160 -14.80 -3.01 1.76
N PHE A 161 -14.53 -2.33 0.64
CA PHE A 161 -14.63 -0.88 0.58
C PHE A 161 -16.03 -0.34 0.89
N SER A 162 -17.09 -1.14 0.63
CA SER A 162 -18.48 -0.79 0.92
C SER A 162 -18.75 -0.61 2.41
N GLU A 163 -17.97 -1.29 3.27
CA GLU A 163 -18.13 -1.29 4.72
C GLU A 163 -17.40 -0.13 5.43
N THR A 164 -16.74 0.74 4.67
CA THR A 164 -15.93 1.82 5.27
C THR A 164 -16.77 2.97 5.83
N TYR A 165 -16.41 3.43 7.04
CA TYR A 165 -17.04 4.56 7.73
C TYR A 165 -15.98 5.43 8.42
N ASN A 166 -16.39 6.63 8.88
CA ASN A 166 -15.50 7.62 9.52
C ASN A 166 -14.25 8.02 8.71
N ASP A 167 -14.28 7.84 7.38
CA ASP A 167 -13.15 8.14 6.50
C ASP A 167 -13.59 9.03 5.31
N LYS A 168 -12.99 10.22 5.21
CA LYS A 168 -13.34 11.21 4.17
C LYS A 168 -12.92 10.73 2.78
N LEU A 169 -11.76 10.11 2.65
CA LEU A 169 -11.27 9.60 1.37
C LEU A 169 -12.16 8.45 0.91
N ALA A 170 -12.48 7.51 1.80
CA ALA A 170 -13.38 6.40 1.50
C ALA A 170 -14.78 6.89 1.08
N ARG A 171 -15.33 7.89 1.77
CA ARG A 171 -16.62 8.50 1.40
C ARG A 171 -16.59 9.12 0.00
N MET A 172 -15.52 9.84 -0.33
CA MET A 172 -15.36 10.46 -1.66
C MET A 172 -15.17 9.41 -2.75
N LEU A 173 -14.40 8.36 -2.47
CA LEU A 173 -14.20 7.21 -3.34
C LEU A 173 -15.53 6.51 -3.62
N ARG A 174 -16.30 6.11 -2.59
CA ARG A 174 -17.62 5.49 -2.74
C ARG A 174 -18.55 6.31 -3.64
N LYS A 175 -18.63 7.63 -3.40
CA LYS A 175 -19.46 8.53 -4.22
C LYS A 175 -19.10 8.47 -5.71
N LYS A 176 -17.82 8.30 -6.05
CA LYS A 176 -17.35 8.22 -7.43
C LYS A 176 -17.51 6.82 -8.01
N MET A 177 -17.10 5.79 -7.27
CA MET A 177 -17.21 4.39 -7.69
C MET A 177 -18.66 3.96 -7.91
N HIS A 178 -19.59 4.38 -7.05
CA HIS A 178 -21.02 4.07 -7.22
C HIS A 178 -21.60 4.68 -8.51
N LYS A 179 -21.10 5.84 -8.96
CA LYS A 179 -21.52 6.42 -10.25
C LYS A 179 -21.03 5.60 -11.45
N MET A 180 -20.00 4.78 -11.25
CA MET A 180 -19.45 3.86 -12.23
C MET A 180 -20.06 2.45 -12.10
N GLY A 181 -21.06 2.25 -11.22
CA GLY A 181 -21.67 0.95 -10.98
C GLY A 181 -20.86 0.01 -10.09
N ILE A 182 -19.80 0.49 -9.45
CA ILE A 182 -18.94 -0.30 -8.55
C ILE A 182 -19.38 -0.05 -7.10
N TYR A 183 -19.91 -1.06 -6.44
CA TYR A 183 -20.48 -0.96 -5.08
C TYR A 183 -19.76 -1.77 -4.00
N SER A 184 -19.05 -2.83 -4.39
CA SER A 184 -18.24 -3.71 -3.53
C SER A 184 -17.19 -4.44 -4.39
N GLY A 185 -16.37 -5.30 -3.80
CA GLY A 185 -15.51 -6.23 -4.55
C GLY A 185 -14.01 -5.93 -4.48
N PHE A 186 -13.57 -5.08 -3.56
CA PHE A 186 -12.14 -4.94 -3.26
C PHE A 186 -11.89 -4.60 -1.80
N LYS A 187 -10.74 -5.08 -1.30
CA LYS A 187 -10.33 -4.88 0.09
C LYS A 187 -9.73 -3.49 0.27
N VAL A 188 -9.93 -2.94 1.45
CA VAL A 188 -9.31 -1.68 1.86
C VAL A 188 -8.78 -1.77 3.28
N VAL A 189 -7.74 -0.98 3.54
CA VAL A 189 -7.33 -0.68 4.91
C VAL A 189 -7.85 0.70 5.28
N PHE A 190 -8.64 0.75 6.34
CA PHE A 190 -9.13 2.00 6.92
C PHE A 190 -9.04 1.93 8.44
N SER A 191 -9.40 3.02 9.11
CA SER A 191 -9.58 3.00 10.56
C SER A 191 -10.96 3.57 10.90
N SER A 192 -11.61 2.87 11.83
CA SER A 192 -12.93 3.22 12.37
C SER A 192 -12.90 4.45 13.29
N GLU A 193 -11.71 4.98 13.59
CA GLU A 193 -11.52 6.19 14.37
C GLU A 193 -12.09 7.42 13.63
N LYS A 194 -12.83 8.26 14.36
CA LYS A 194 -13.26 9.56 13.84
C LYS A 194 -12.04 10.46 13.71
N THR A 195 -11.90 11.13 12.56
CA THR A 195 -10.85 12.13 12.36
C THR A 195 -11.01 13.28 13.35
N ASN A 196 -9.93 13.65 14.03
CA ASN A 196 -9.90 14.87 14.86
C ASN A 196 -10.00 16.12 13.95
N PRO A 197 -11.06 16.95 14.05
CA PRO A 197 -11.20 18.16 13.24
C PRO A 197 -10.04 19.15 13.41
N ASP A 198 -9.49 19.25 14.61
CA ASP A 198 -8.39 20.17 14.93
C ASP A 198 -7.06 19.74 14.28
N ALA A 199 -6.99 18.49 13.82
CA ALA A 199 -5.86 17.96 13.06
C ALA A 199 -5.94 18.29 11.57
N ILE A 200 -6.92 19.09 11.11
CA ILE A 200 -7.07 19.49 9.72
C ILE A 200 -6.77 20.99 9.59
N LYS A 201 -5.73 21.35 8.85
CA LYS A 201 -5.42 22.73 8.49
C LYS A 201 -5.83 22.99 7.05
N PHE A 202 -6.53 24.10 6.80
CA PHE A 202 -6.75 24.60 5.43
C PHE A 202 -5.46 25.24 4.93
N VAL A 203 -5.11 24.99 3.68
CA VAL A 203 -3.92 25.57 3.04
C VAL A 203 -4.42 26.33 1.82
N ASP A 204 -4.26 27.65 1.85
CA ASP A 204 -4.79 28.53 0.80
C ASP A 204 -3.86 28.61 -0.44
N ASP A 205 -2.60 28.18 -0.31
CA ASP A 205 -1.54 28.43 -1.32
C ASP A 205 -1.03 27.21 -2.12
N GLU A 206 -1.64 26.02 -1.98
CA GLU A 206 -1.28 24.86 -2.82
C GLU A 206 -2.36 24.56 -3.87
N LEU A 207 -2.00 24.73 -5.15
CA LEU A 207 -2.87 24.54 -6.34
C LEU A 207 -3.72 23.25 -6.33
N ASN A 208 -3.30 22.21 -5.59
CA ASN A 208 -3.95 20.90 -5.55
C ASN A 208 -4.32 20.40 -4.14
N LYS A 209 -4.12 21.19 -3.07
CA LYS A 209 -4.27 20.68 -1.69
C LYS A 209 -4.99 21.67 -0.76
N LYS A 210 -6.32 21.61 -0.77
CA LYS A 210 -7.18 22.47 0.07
C LYS A 210 -7.02 22.26 1.58
N THR A 211 -6.47 21.11 2.01
CA THR A 211 -6.29 20.79 3.44
C THR A 211 -5.08 19.89 3.68
N THR A 212 -4.30 20.18 4.72
CA THR A 212 -3.28 19.29 5.28
C THR A 212 -3.82 18.63 6.55
N VAL A 213 -3.78 17.30 6.60
CA VAL A 213 -4.20 16.52 7.77
C VAL A 213 -2.97 16.07 8.55
N GLY A 214 -2.96 16.32 9.86
CA GLY A 214 -1.91 15.86 10.77
C GLY A 214 -1.72 14.35 10.69
N THR A 215 -0.47 13.90 10.78
CA THR A 215 -0.12 12.48 10.74
C THR A 215 0.90 12.18 11.83
N ILE A 216 0.77 11.01 12.43
CA ILE A 216 1.71 10.48 13.42
C ILE A 216 2.54 9.36 12.82
N SER A 217 3.72 9.13 13.38
CA SER A 217 4.77 8.31 12.78
C SER A 217 4.38 6.85 12.52
N TYR A 218 3.48 6.28 13.30
CA TYR A 218 3.12 4.86 13.21
C TYR A 218 1.86 4.58 12.40
N MET A 219 0.94 5.54 12.21
CA MET A 219 -0.34 5.25 11.58
C MET A 219 -0.22 4.88 10.10
N PRO A 220 0.47 5.67 9.24
CA PRO A 220 0.69 5.27 7.86
C PRO A 220 1.50 3.97 7.70
N PRO A 221 2.59 3.74 8.45
CA PRO A 221 3.30 2.46 8.40
C PRO A 221 2.42 1.27 8.75
N LEU A 222 1.56 1.38 9.78
CA LEU A 222 0.65 0.30 10.16
C LEU A 222 -0.37 0.02 9.05
N PHE A 223 -0.89 1.03 8.36
CA PHE A 223 -1.73 0.80 7.18
C PHE A 223 -0.98 0.02 6.11
N GLY A 224 0.30 0.36 5.87
CA GLY A 224 1.15 -0.36 4.93
C GLY A 224 1.41 -1.81 5.35
N SER A 225 1.71 -2.04 6.62
CA SER A 225 1.89 -3.38 7.19
C SER A 225 0.63 -4.22 7.08
N PHE A 226 -0.56 -3.65 7.33
CA PHE A 226 -1.84 -4.36 7.16
C PHE A 226 -2.08 -4.74 5.69
N MET A 227 -1.78 -3.83 4.74
CA MET A 227 -1.91 -4.16 3.32
C MET A 227 -0.96 -5.27 2.90
N ALA A 228 0.33 -5.16 3.25
CA ALA A 228 1.31 -6.20 2.94
C ALA A 228 0.96 -7.53 3.59
N ALA A 229 0.54 -7.54 4.86
CA ALA A 229 0.13 -8.75 5.55
C ALA A 229 -1.03 -9.45 4.82
N GLU A 230 -2.03 -8.70 4.37
CA GLU A 230 -3.16 -9.26 3.62
C GLU A 230 -2.70 -9.90 2.30
N VAL A 231 -1.87 -9.19 1.54
CA VAL A 231 -1.32 -9.68 0.26
C VAL A 231 -0.48 -10.94 0.48
N ILE A 232 0.43 -10.92 1.47
CA ILE A 232 1.27 -12.06 1.82
C ILE A 232 0.42 -13.26 2.21
N ARG A 233 -0.63 -13.06 3.03
CA ARG A 233 -1.50 -14.15 3.47
C ARG A 233 -2.28 -14.77 2.31
N ILE A 234 -2.82 -13.94 1.41
CA ILE A 234 -3.55 -14.43 0.24
C ILE A 234 -2.62 -15.22 -0.69
N ILE A 235 -1.45 -14.67 -1.02
CA ILE A 235 -0.50 -15.31 -1.95
C ILE A 235 0.06 -16.61 -1.36
N SER A 236 0.53 -16.58 -0.10
CA SER A 236 1.11 -17.78 0.54
C SER A 236 0.06 -18.86 0.83
N GLY A 237 -1.21 -18.46 0.98
CA GLY A 237 -2.28 -19.37 1.40
C GLY A 237 -2.17 -19.79 2.86
N VAL A 238 -1.44 -19.04 3.69
CA VAL A 238 -1.31 -19.31 5.12
C VAL A 238 -2.69 -19.23 5.79
N LYS A 239 -2.99 -20.24 6.60
CA LYS A 239 -4.26 -20.32 7.35
C LYS A 239 -4.06 -19.82 8.76
N GLU A 240 -5.13 -19.28 9.35
CA GLU A 240 -5.16 -19.02 10.77
C GLU A 240 -5.11 -20.33 11.55
N PHE A 241 -4.24 -20.36 12.56
CA PHE A 241 -4.20 -21.48 13.48
C PHE A 241 -5.31 -21.28 14.51
N GLU A 242 -6.44 -21.94 14.30
CA GLU A 242 -7.49 -22.01 15.31
C GLU A 242 -7.04 -23.01 16.39
N ASN A 243 -6.98 -22.56 17.65
CA ASN A 243 -6.44 -23.30 18.79
C ASN A 243 -6.81 -24.79 18.77
N HIS A 244 -5.80 -25.65 18.60
CA HIS A 244 -5.85 -26.93 19.30
C HIS A 244 -5.65 -26.60 20.76
N ARG A 245 -6.66 -26.86 21.59
CA ARG A 245 -6.49 -26.87 23.05
C ARG A 245 -5.32 -27.79 23.37
N VAL A 246 -4.18 -27.21 23.72
CA VAL A 246 -3.16 -27.92 24.45
C VAL A 246 -3.76 -28.10 25.84
N ILE A 247 -4.21 -29.33 26.12
CA ILE A 247 -4.65 -29.77 27.45
C ILE A 247 -3.45 -29.72 28.38
#